data_AF-A0A946D1U7-F1
#
_entry.id   AF-A0A946D1U7-F1
#
_cell.length_a   1.000
_cell.length_b   1.000
_cell.length_c   1.000
_cell.angle_alpha   90.00
_cell.angle_beta   90.00
_cell.angle_gamma   90.00
#
_symmetry.space_group_name_H-M   'P 1'
#
loop_
_entity.id
_entity.type
_entity.pdbx_description
1 polymer ?
#
loop_
_entity_poly.entity_id
_entity_poly.type
_entity_poly.pdbx_seq_one_letter_code
_entity_poly.pdbx_strand_id
1 'polypeptide(L)'
;MYQFWLDNLDGEELPSYRAIDPLAFWPAVGFVHVVQPNDAGDDIMYRLFATGVSEIGGLDMTGKWFSESPVASWQFYRRQLAACSTLRMPIYSENNADYRISTLIKWCRLLLPMVDDHGRVNRILIPNVPLDRRPDA
;
A
#
# COMPACT_ATOMS: atom_id res chain seq x y z
N MET A 1 6.52 9.83 4.38
CA MET A 1 6.55 8.92 3.22
C MET A 1 6.33 9.63 1.89
N TYR A 2 5.29 10.47 1.74
CA TYR A 2 5.09 11.16 0.45
C TYR A 2 6.32 11.98 0.03
N GLN A 3 6.88 12.77 0.95
CA GLN A 3 8.11 13.52 0.69
C GLN A 3 9.26 12.59 0.28
N PHE A 4 9.50 11.51 1.02
CA PHE A 4 10.49 10.49 0.66
C PHE A 4 10.29 9.96 -0.78
N TRP A 5 9.06 9.72 -1.21
CA TRP A 5 8.77 9.30 -2.57
C TRP A 5 9.06 10.39 -3.61
N LEU A 6 8.74 11.65 -3.31
CA LEU A 6 9.08 12.79 -4.16
C LEU A 6 10.60 12.98 -4.30
N ASP A 7 11.34 12.80 -3.22
CA ASP A 7 12.80 12.93 -3.19
C ASP A 7 13.50 11.86 -4.06
N ASN A 8 12.80 10.78 -4.42
CA ASN A 8 13.30 9.69 -5.26
C ASN A 8 12.87 9.79 -6.73
N LEU A 9 12.20 10.88 -7.14
CA LEU A 9 11.76 11.05 -8.53
C LEU A 9 12.92 11.16 -9.53
N ASP A 10 14.10 11.62 -9.10
CA ASP A 10 15.31 11.76 -9.95
C ASP A 10 15.05 12.48 -11.30
N GLY A 11 14.14 13.47 -11.31
CA GLY A 11 13.74 14.20 -12.52
C GLY A 11 12.66 13.53 -13.39
N GLU A 12 12.22 12.33 -13.01
CA GLU A 12 11.17 11.56 -13.67
C GLU A 12 9.77 11.83 -13.07
N GLU A 13 8.73 11.38 -13.77
CA GLU A 13 7.34 11.45 -13.28
C GLU A 13 7.07 10.52 -12.09
N LEU A 14 7.74 9.36 -12.08
CA LEU A 14 7.59 8.31 -11.06
C LEU A 14 8.97 7.76 -10.68
N PRO A 15 9.21 7.42 -9.40
CA PRO A 15 10.48 6.86 -9.00
C PRO A 15 10.61 5.41 -9.46
N SER A 16 11.84 4.98 -9.73
CA SER A 16 12.15 3.57 -9.93
C SER A 16 11.90 2.78 -8.65
N TYR A 17 11.29 1.60 -8.74
CA TYR A 17 11.13 0.74 -7.57
C TYR A 17 12.46 0.31 -6.96
N ARG A 18 13.56 0.35 -7.72
CA ARG A 18 14.92 0.01 -7.26
C ARG A 18 15.58 1.13 -6.46
N ALA A 19 15.14 2.37 -6.62
CA ALA A 19 15.64 3.51 -5.85
C ALA A 19 15.11 3.52 -4.41
N ILE A 20 14.03 2.78 -4.14
CA ILE A 20 13.42 2.75 -2.82
C ILE A 20 14.14 1.77 -1.90
N ASP A 21 14.97 2.31 -1.01
CA ASP A 21 15.58 1.59 0.10
C ASP A 21 14.65 1.57 1.33
N PRO A 22 14.16 0.40 1.79
CA PRO A 22 13.35 0.30 3.01
C PRO A 22 14.03 0.81 4.28
N LEU A 23 15.37 0.81 4.34
CA LEU A 23 16.10 1.32 5.50
C LEU A 23 15.97 2.84 5.64
N ALA A 24 15.72 3.55 4.54
CA ALA A 24 15.53 5.01 4.56
C ALA A 24 14.25 5.46 5.28
N PHE A 25 13.33 4.53 5.56
CA PHE A 25 12.11 4.79 6.34
C PHE A 25 11.89 3.72 7.42
N TRP A 26 12.98 3.18 7.97
CA TRP A 26 12.96 2.11 8.97
C TRP A 26 11.91 2.27 10.09
N PRO A 27 11.72 3.46 10.73
CA PRO A 27 10.72 3.61 11.78
C PRO A 27 9.27 3.35 11.32
N ALA A 28 8.99 3.54 10.03
CA ALA A 28 7.68 3.33 9.43
C ALA A 28 7.51 1.95 8.77
N VAL A 29 8.58 1.15 8.64
CA VAL A 29 8.59 -0.08 7.83
C VAL A 29 7.51 -1.08 8.25
N GLY A 30 7.22 -1.16 9.56
CA GLY A 30 6.19 -2.04 10.11
C GLY A 30 4.76 -1.69 9.69
N PHE A 31 4.54 -0.51 9.10
CA PHE A 31 3.25 -0.05 8.59
C PHE A 31 3.26 0.15 7.07
N VAL A 32 4.24 -0.41 6.37
CA VAL A 32 4.37 -0.25 4.92
C VAL A 32 4.12 -1.59 4.22
N HIS A 33 3.14 -1.60 3.32
CA HIS A 33 2.99 -2.68 2.35
C HIS A 33 3.79 -2.34 1.09
N VAL A 34 4.25 -3.37 0.40
CA VAL A 34 4.71 -3.27 -0.99
C VAL A 34 3.91 -4.26 -1.80
N VAL A 35 3.26 -3.79 -2.84
CA VAL A 35 2.45 -4.65 -3.72
C VAL A 35 2.93 -4.58 -5.16
N GLN A 36 2.63 -5.63 -5.92
CA GLN A 36 2.99 -5.80 -7.32
C GLN A 36 1.75 -6.23 -8.10
N PRO A 37 1.27 -5.44 -9.07
CA PRO A 37 0.29 -5.91 -10.05
C PRO A 37 0.86 -7.05 -10.89
N ASN A 38 0.02 -8.00 -11.31
CA ASN A 38 0.39 -8.95 -12.35
C ASN A 38 0.42 -8.29 -13.74
N ASP A 39 0.90 -9.01 -14.76
CA ASP A 39 1.06 -8.48 -16.12
C ASP A 39 -0.27 -8.05 -16.75
N ALA A 40 -1.36 -8.74 -16.41
CA ALA A 40 -2.72 -8.42 -16.86
C ALA A 40 -3.34 -7.22 -16.12
N GLY A 41 -2.76 -6.78 -15.00
CA GLY A 41 -3.30 -5.72 -14.14
C GLY A 41 -4.59 -6.10 -13.42
N ASP A 42 -4.95 -7.38 -13.40
CA ASP A 42 -6.20 -7.90 -12.88
C ASP A 42 -6.04 -8.71 -11.59
N ASP A 43 -4.85 -8.76 -11.01
CA ASP A 43 -4.62 -9.16 -9.63
C ASP A 43 -3.33 -8.53 -9.10
N ILE A 44 -3.16 -8.56 -7.78
CA ILE A 44 -2.09 -7.87 -7.08
C ILE A 44 -1.52 -8.80 -6.02
N MET A 45 -0.20 -8.94 -5.99
CA MET A 45 0.51 -9.72 -4.98
C MET A 45 1.10 -8.79 -3.92
N TYR A 46 1.01 -9.17 -2.65
CA TYR A 46 1.79 -8.53 -1.60
C TYR A 46 3.24 -9.04 -1.62
N ARG A 47 4.17 -8.17 -2.02
CA ARG A 47 5.62 -8.44 -1.92
C ARG A 47 6.08 -8.32 -0.46
N LEU A 48 5.48 -7.39 0.26
CA LEU A 48 5.66 -7.20 1.70
C LEU A 48 4.30 -6.84 2.29
N PHE A 49 3.88 -7.59 3.31
CA PHE A 49 2.75 -7.21 4.15
C PHE A 49 3.28 -6.59 5.45
N ALA A 50 2.78 -5.40 5.78
CA ALA A 50 3.19 -4.63 6.93
C ALA A 50 2.98 -5.41 8.24
N THR A 51 4.04 -5.56 9.05
CA THR A 51 4.00 -6.38 10.28
C THR A 51 3.02 -5.84 11.33
N GLY A 52 2.97 -4.53 11.55
CA GLY A 52 2.03 -3.91 12.48
C GLY A 52 0.57 -4.05 12.01
N VAL A 53 0.33 -4.12 10.69
CA VAL A 53 -1.00 -4.41 10.14
C VAL A 53 -1.35 -5.88 10.33
N SER A 54 -0.37 -6.78 10.17
CA SER A 54 -0.52 -8.22 10.45
C SER A 54 -0.87 -8.48 11.91
N GLU A 55 -0.17 -7.83 12.85
CA GLU A 55 -0.41 -7.94 14.30
C GLU A 55 -1.82 -7.47 14.67
N ILE A 56 -2.28 -6.35 14.10
CA ILE A 56 -3.64 -5.83 14.35
C ILE A 56 -4.71 -6.70 13.68
N GLY A 57 -4.46 -7.16 12.45
CA GLY A 57 -5.43 -7.88 11.64
C GLY A 57 -5.47 -9.39 11.86
N GLY A 58 -4.48 -9.96 12.54
CA GLY A 58 -4.32 -11.41 12.71
C GLY A 58 -4.08 -12.17 11.41
N LEU A 59 -3.55 -11.51 10.37
CA LEU A 59 -3.39 -12.06 9.03
C LEU A 59 -2.11 -11.55 8.37
N ASP A 60 -1.35 -12.47 7.80
CA ASP A 60 -0.24 -12.15 6.90
C ASP A 60 -0.57 -12.58 5.45
N MET A 61 -0.49 -11.61 4.54
CA MET A 61 -0.70 -11.81 3.10
C MET A 61 0.61 -11.76 2.30
N THR A 62 1.78 -11.69 2.93
CA THR A 62 3.07 -11.69 2.22
C THR A 62 3.18 -12.91 1.29
N GLY A 63 3.51 -12.66 0.03
CA GLY A 63 3.58 -13.67 -1.03
C GLY A 63 2.24 -14.12 -1.61
N LYS A 64 1.12 -13.63 -1.09
CA LYS A 64 -0.23 -13.98 -1.54
C LYS A 64 -0.83 -12.90 -2.44
N TRP A 65 -1.76 -13.34 -3.27
CA TRP A 65 -2.58 -12.50 -4.13
C TRP A 65 -3.75 -11.89 -3.36
N PHE A 66 -4.24 -10.74 -3.82
CA PHE A 66 -5.42 -10.09 -3.25
C PHE A 66 -6.66 -10.97 -3.37
N SER A 67 -6.78 -11.73 -4.46
CA SER A 67 -7.86 -12.70 -4.67
C SER A 67 -7.89 -13.82 -3.62
N GLU A 68 -6.76 -14.13 -2.98
CA GLU A 68 -6.65 -15.11 -1.89
C GLU A 68 -7.04 -14.52 -0.52
N SER A 69 -7.35 -13.22 -0.45
CA SER A 69 -7.65 -12.58 0.83
C SER A 69 -8.98 -13.08 1.43
N PRO A 70 -8.99 -13.49 2.71
CA PRO A 70 -10.22 -13.85 3.41
C PRO A 70 -11.11 -12.64 3.75
N VAL A 71 -10.62 -11.40 3.53
CA VAL A 71 -11.30 -10.16 3.91
C VAL A 71 -11.88 -9.47 2.68
N ALA A 72 -13.20 -9.51 2.50
CA ALA A 72 -13.92 -8.99 1.32
C ALA A 72 -13.64 -7.52 0.97
N SER A 73 -13.14 -6.71 1.91
CA SER A 73 -12.76 -5.31 1.66
C SER A 73 -11.65 -5.16 0.60
N TRP A 74 -10.93 -6.25 0.27
CA TRP A 74 -9.90 -6.25 -0.77
C TRP A 74 -10.44 -5.78 -2.14
N GLN A 75 -11.72 -6.01 -2.46
CA GLN A 75 -12.30 -5.61 -3.75
C GLN A 75 -12.34 -4.10 -3.95
N PHE A 76 -12.61 -3.33 -2.88
CA PHE A 76 -12.56 -1.87 -2.93
C PHE A 76 -11.14 -1.36 -3.07
N TYR A 77 -10.22 -1.98 -2.32
CA TYR A 77 -8.82 -1.60 -2.33
C TYR A 77 -8.15 -1.87 -3.69
N ARG A 78 -8.48 -3.01 -4.33
CA ARG A 78 -8.07 -3.33 -5.69
C ARG A 78 -8.39 -2.20 -6.68
N ARG A 79 -9.57 -1.59 -6.60
CA ARG A 79 -9.97 -0.49 -7.52
C ARG A 79 -9.08 0.74 -7.33
N GLN A 80 -8.71 1.06 -6.10
CA GLN A 80 -7.78 2.16 -5.80
C GLN A 80 -6.39 1.88 -6.36
N LEU A 81 -5.91 0.64 -6.25
CA LEU A 81 -4.63 0.23 -6.82
C LEU A 81 -4.62 0.27 -8.34
N ALA A 82 -5.69 -0.22 -8.98
CA ALA A 82 -5.85 -0.11 -10.42
C ALA A 82 -5.87 1.35 -10.88
N ALA A 83 -6.59 2.22 -10.17
CA ALA A 83 -6.60 3.66 -10.46
C ALA A 83 -5.20 4.27 -10.28
N CYS A 84 -4.48 3.93 -9.21
CA CYS A 84 -3.12 4.41 -8.94
C CYS A 84 -2.15 4.01 -10.07
N SER A 85 -2.24 2.77 -10.55
CA SER A 85 -1.41 2.27 -11.66
C SER A 85 -1.75 2.96 -12.99
N THR A 86 -3.03 3.08 -13.31
CA THR A 86 -3.49 3.66 -14.60
C THR A 86 -3.26 5.16 -14.67
N LEU A 87 -3.58 5.89 -13.60
CA LEU A 87 -3.43 7.35 -13.54
C LEU A 87 -1.99 7.77 -13.26
N ARG A 88 -1.12 6.84 -12.88
CA ARG A 88 0.30 7.11 -12.57
C ARG A 88 0.46 8.23 -11.54
N MET A 89 -0.41 8.24 -10.54
CA MET A 89 -0.44 9.30 -9.53
C MET A 89 -0.66 8.74 -8.12
N PRO A 90 -0.14 9.43 -7.08
CA PRO A 90 -0.43 9.09 -5.70
C PRO A 90 -1.93 9.14 -5.40
N ILE A 91 -2.43 8.16 -4.64
CA ILE A 91 -3.82 8.13 -4.17
C ILE A 91 -3.85 7.99 -2.65
N TYR A 92 -4.44 8.97 -1.97
CA TYR A 92 -4.75 8.86 -0.55
C TYR A 92 -6.18 8.33 -0.36
N SER A 93 -6.36 7.45 0.61
CA SER A 93 -7.67 6.93 0.97
C SER A 93 -7.76 6.59 2.45
N GLU A 94 -8.98 6.63 2.96
CA GLU A 94 -9.27 6.25 4.32
C GLU A 94 -10.47 5.32 4.36
N ASN A 95 -10.46 4.35 5.27
CA ASN A 95 -11.62 3.52 5.54
C ASN A 95 -11.62 3.04 6.98
N ASN A 96 -12.81 2.78 7.51
CA ASN A 96 -12.94 2.07 8.78
C ASN A 96 -12.48 0.62 8.57
N ALA A 97 -11.84 0.05 9.60
CA ALA A 97 -11.60 -1.39 9.65
C ALA A 97 -12.93 -2.17 9.56
N ASP A 98 -12.86 -3.40 9.05
CA ASP A 98 -13.99 -4.34 9.15
C ASP A 98 -14.36 -4.50 10.63
N TYR A 99 -15.66 -4.52 10.93
CA TYR A 99 -16.16 -4.59 12.32
C TYR A 99 -15.66 -5.84 13.06
N ARG A 100 -15.29 -6.90 12.34
CA ARG A 100 -14.70 -8.13 12.90
C ARG A 100 -13.24 -7.97 13.28
N ILE A 101 -12.54 -6.98 12.70
CA ILE A 101 -11.15 -6.66 13.02
C ILE A 101 -11.11 -5.65 14.16
N SER A 102 -11.77 -4.50 13.99
CA SER A 102 -11.84 -3.47 15.03
C SER A 102 -12.95 -2.45 14.73
N THR A 103 -13.66 -2.02 15.76
CA THR A 103 -14.60 -0.90 15.67
C THR A 103 -13.93 0.46 15.89
N LEU A 104 -12.69 0.49 16.38
CA LEU A 104 -11.97 1.69 16.79
C LEU A 104 -10.87 2.13 15.81
N ILE A 105 -10.61 1.37 14.73
CA ILE A 105 -9.50 1.65 13.82
C ILE A 105 -10.00 2.22 12.49
N LYS A 106 -9.40 3.34 12.08
CA LYS A 106 -9.47 3.90 10.75
C LYS A 106 -8.12 3.68 10.05
N TRP A 107 -8.14 3.01 8.92
CA TRP A 107 -6.96 2.81 8.09
C TRP A 107 -6.75 4.02 7.19
N CYS A 108 -5.56 4.62 7.26
CA CYS A 108 -5.13 5.68 6.38
C CYS A 108 -4.05 5.15 5.43
N ARG A 109 -4.35 5.14 4.13
CA ARG A 109 -3.52 4.52 3.11
C ARG A 109 -3.10 5.55 2.07
N LEU A 110 -1.81 5.60 1.78
CA LEU A 110 -1.25 6.39 0.70
C LEU A 110 -0.61 5.47 -0.33
N LEU A 111 -1.18 5.38 -1.52
CA LEU A 111 -0.67 4.55 -2.60
C LEU A 111 0.35 5.39 -3.39
N LEU A 112 1.58 4.91 -3.49
CA LEU A 112 2.68 5.60 -4.14
C LEU A 112 3.21 4.72 -5.28
N PRO A 113 2.85 5.01 -6.55
CA PRO A 113 3.23 4.17 -7.67
C PRO A 113 4.73 4.29 -7.97
N MET A 114 5.33 3.19 -8.43
CA MET A 114 6.74 3.10 -8.78
C MET A 114 6.88 2.29 -10.07
N VAL A 115 7.87 2.67 -10.89
CA VAL A 115 8.05 2.09 -12.22
C VAL A 115 9.21 1.10 -12.28
N ASP A 116 9.12 0.17 -13.22
CA ASP A 116 10.25 -0.65 -13.68
C ASP A 116 11.11 0.08 -14.73
N ASP A 117 12.13 -0.61 -15.26
CA ASP A 117 13.04 -0.08 -16.28
C ASP A 117 12.35 0.24 -17.62
N HIS A 118 11.12 -0.24 -17.81
CA HIS A 118 10.29 0.02 -18.99
C HIS A 118 9.24 1.12 -18.74
N GLY A 119 9.30 1.79 -17.58
CA GLY A 119 8.38 2.86 -17.21
C GLY A 119 6.98 2.36 -16.82
N ARG A 120 6.75 1.05 -16.70
CA ARG A 120 5.46 0.47 -16.29
C ARG A 120 5.35 0.50 -14.78
N VAL A 121 4.17 0.86 -14.25
CA VAL A 121 3.92 0.74 -12.80
C VAL A 121 3.97 -0.73 -12.42
N ASN A 122 5.04 -1.12 -11.73
CA ASN A 122 5.33 -2.51 -11.38
C ASN A 122 5.33 -2.72 -9.86
N ARG A 123 5.42 -1.65 -9.07
CA ARG A 123 5.28 -1.67 -7.62
C ARG A 123 4.45 -0.49 -7.15
N ILE A 124 3.77 -0.68 -6.02
CA ILE A 124 3.13 0.41 -5.29
C ILE A 124 3.60 0.30 -3.83
N LEU A 125 4.20 1.37 -3.32
CA LEU A 125 4.58 1.53 -1.92
C LEU A 125 3.38 2.07 -1.14
N ILE A 126 3.02 1.45 -0.03
CA ILE A 126 1.77 1.77 0.66
C ILE A 126 1.97 1.86 2.16
N PRO A 127 2.24 3.06 2.69
CA PRO A 127 1.98 3.36 4.09
C PRO A 127 0.50 3.09 4.40
N ASN A 128 0.28 2.26 5.41
CA ASN A 128 -1.03 1.89 5.93
C ASN A 128 -1.02 2.07 7.45
N VAL A 129 -1.39 3.25 7.90
CA VAL A 129 -1.32 3.64 9.31
C VAL A 129 -2.69 3.46 9.96
N PRO A 130 -2.77 2.75 11.10
CA PRO A 130 -3.98 2.72 11.91
C PRO A 130 -4.11 4.01 12.73
N LEU A 131 -5.27 4.66 12.68
CA LEU A 131 -5.64 5.77 13.58
C LEU A 131 -6.80 5.35 14.48
N ASP A 132 -6.81 5.83 15.73
CA ASP A 132 -7.98 5.69 16.61
C ASP A 132 -9.14 6.52 16.03
N ARG A 133 -10.34 5.93 16.03
CA ARG A 133 -11.58 6.56 15.59
C ARG A 133 -12.21 7.44 16.66
N ARG A 134 -11.75 7.35 17.91
CA ARG A 134 -12.24 8.21 18.99
C ARG A 134 -11.91 9.67 18.64
N PRO A 135 -12.89 10.59 18.68
CA PRO A 135 -12.59 12.00 18.63
C PRO A 135 -11.77 12.35 19.88
N ASP A 136 -10.78 13.23 19.72
CA ASP A 136 -10.03 13.79 20.86
C ASP A 136 -11.04 14.25 21.92
N ALA A 137 -10.93 13.69 23.12
CA ALA A 137 -11.82 13.98 24.25
C ALA A 137 -11.52 15.36 24.86
#